data_AF-E4YME5-F1
#
_entry.id   AF-E4YME5-F1
#
_cell.length_a   1.000
_cell.length_b   1.000
_cell.length_c   1.000
_cell.angle_alpha   90.00
_cell.angle_beta   90.00
_cell.angle_gamma   90.00
#
_symmetry.space_group_name_H-M   'P 1'
#
loop_
_entity.id
_entity.type
_entity.pdbx_description
1 polymer ?
#
loop_
_entity_poly.entity_id
_entity_poly.type
_entity_poly.pdbx_seq_one_letter_code
_entity_poly.pdbx_strand_id
1 'polypeptide(L)'
;MVERDKRSFNKRFEEIGLLEDSQQMWSYLIPIKLIKMSDTKLGDGFFGSVHLAELIQNQKTVCIKQLRVQESMSEEVVMQLSTSIMEEIRRMKNLEHENVMRLEGFTLKDEAKTKIPMMILPYMEAGDLQKYLANEKHKVNFELVVRFALESAQGMDYLSRNSIIHRDLAARNCLLDEGLKLKIADFGLSKHIDNAYENSECYVVQTQHHLPFRWMAPESLKTRTFNIKTDIWSYGILLWEITTRGRHPYGTIKSTEELISYLDNTNRLPKPIRCSPDLYVKMMECWGDLPGDRPSFFSLAVFMRNYLTKVQQNNTSRDQLLLNDDGFDENWLHCYAQLNTFQAEKPFSQKKMLHNLNYEMEPGLTAMDLAKASQMDRSDEFLNESCGEVISTSAYANL
;
A
#
# COMPACT_ATOMS: atom_id res chain seq x y z
N MET A 1 -7.38 23.32 36.31
CA MET A 1 -7.28 21.88 35.95
C MET A 1 -6.22 21.59 34.89
N VAL A 2 -6.00 22.46 33.89
CA VAL A 2 -5.15 22.16 32.71
C VAL A 2 -3.65 22.03 32.99
N GLU A 3 -3.03 22.86 33.85
CA GLU A 3 -1.57 22.81 34.05
C GLU A 3 -1.07 21.63 34.90
N ARG A 4 -1.87 21.20 35.89
CA ARG A 4 -1.49 20.09 36.78
C ARG A 4 -1.55 18.76 36.03
N ASP A 5 -2.55 18.60 35.16
CA ASP A 5 -2.66 17.47 34.23
C ASP A 5 -1.57 17.51 33.16
N LYS A 6 -1.20 18.69 32.65
CA LYS A 6 -0.10 18.84 31.68
C LYS A 6 1.29 18.53 32.28
N ARG A 7 1.55 18.90 33.54
CA ARG A 7 2.80 18.51 34.24
C ARG A 7 2.85 17.02 34.54
N SER A 8 1.73 16.43 34.97
CA SER A 8 1.64 14.96 35.12
C SER A 8 1.84 14.29 33.76
N PHE A 9 1.29 14.83 32.69
CA PHE A 9 1.44 14.33 31.34
C PHE A 9 2.87 14.40 30.79
N ASN A 10 3.57 15.51 30.98
CA ASN A 10 4.96 15.63 30.55
C ASN A 10 5.85 14.60 31.25
N LYS A 11 5.66 14.42 32.58
CA LYS A 11 6.34 13.37 33.35
C LYS A 11 6.05 11.96 32.82
N ARG A 12 4.80 11.69 32.39
CA ARG A 12 4.40 10.40 31.78
C ARG A 12 5.07 10.14 30.44
N PHE A 13 5.32 11.18 29.65
CA PHE A 13 6.04 11.09 28.38
C PHE A 13 7.56 10.96 28.60
N GLU A 14 8.08 11.57 29.66
CA GLU A 14 9.45 11.39 30.16
C GLU A 14 9.73 9.92 30.52
N GLU A 15 8.78 9.26 31.21
CA GLU A 15 8.86 7.85 31.64
C GLU A 15 8.88 6.84 30.47
N ILE A 16 8.36 7.20 29.30
CA ILE A 16 8.40 6.38 28.07
C ILE A 16 9.46 6.89 27.06
N GLY A 17 10.29 7.87 27.43
CA GLY A 17 11.41 8.35 26.62
C GLY A 17 11.04 9.27 25.46
N LEU A 18 9.91 9.98 25.53
CA LEU A 18 9.29 10.69 24.40
C LEU A 18 9.11 12.21 24.60
N LEU A 19 9.95 12.83 25.42
CA LEU A 19 9.77 14.20 25.92
C LEU A 19 9.70 15.28 24.81
N GLU A 20 10.46 15.10 23.72
CA GLU A 20 10.60 16.07 22.62
C GLU A 20 9.28 16.35 21.87
N ASP A 21 8.29 15.46 21.98
CA ASP A 21 7.00 15.52 21.27
C ASP A 21 5.80 15.89 22.15
N SER A 22 6.00 16.04 23.46
CA SER A 22 4.92 16.12 24.45
C SER A 22 3.88 17.21 24.13
N GLN A 23 4.31 18.40 23.66
CA GLN A 23 3.38 19.49 23.35
C GLN A 23 2.48 19.21 22.15
N GLN A 24 2.98 18.52 21.12
CA GLN A 24 2.22 18.25 19.89
C GLN A 24 1.35 16.98 20.02
N MET A 25 1.74 16.04 20.88
CA MET A 25 0.96 14.83 21.14
C MET A 25 -0.16 15.05 22.16
N TRP A 26 -0.05 16.07 23.01
CA TRP A 26 -1.07 16.39 24.01
C TRP A 26 -2.47 16.56 23.41
N SER A 27 -2.59 17.16 22.22
CA SER A 27 -3.89 17.36 21.55
C SER A 27 -4.56 16.06 21.11
N TYR A 28 -3.80 14.98 20.99
CA TYR A 28 -4.29 13.64 20.62
C TYR A 28 -4.52 12.74 21.84
N LEU A 29 -4.16 13.17 23.06
CA LEU A 29 -4.41 12.37 24.26
C LEU A 29 -5.90 12.42 24.63
N ILE A 30 -6.52 11.24 24.68
CA ILE A 30 -7.86 11.05 25.23
C ILE A 30 -7.74 10.36 26.59
N PRO A 31 -8.15 11.01 27.70
CA PRO A 31 -8.17 10.37 29.01
C PRO A 31 -8.94 9.05 29.02
N ILE A 32 -8.35 7.98 29.57
CA ILE A 32 -8.95 6.62 29.58
C ILE A 32 -10.37 6.57 30.16
N LYS A 33 -10.67 7.43 31.14
CA LYS A 33 -12.01 7.56 31.76
C LYS A 33 -13.12 8.01 30.78
N LEU A 34 -12.74 8.51 29.60
CA LEU A 34 -13.66 8.93 28.54
C LEU A 34 -13.86 7.84 27.48
N ILE A 35 -13.26 6.67 27.69
CA ILE A 35 -13.32 5.52 26.79
C ILE A 35 -14.07 4.42 27.50
N LYS A 36 -15.17 3.97 26.91
CA LYS A 36 -15.92 2.81 27.34
C LYS A 36 -15.55 1.63 26.45
N MET A 37 -14.75 0.71 26.98
CA MET A 37 -14.35 -0.50 26.27
C MET A 37 -15.55 -1.44 26.10
N SER A 38 -15.67 -2.07 24.94
CA SER A 38 -16.58 -3.20 24.70
C SER A 38 -15.83 -4.52 24.87
N ASP A 39 -16.56 -5.57 25.26
CA ASP A 39 -16.05 -6.95 25.28
C ASP A 39 -15.87 -7.53 23.87
N THR A 40 -16.35 -6.82 22.84
CA THR A 40 -16.23 -7.25 21.44
C THR A 40 -14.80 -7.04 20.93
N LYS A 41 -14.09 -8.14 20.76
CA LYS A 41 -12.79 -8.18 20.09
C LYS A 41 -12.98 -8.26 18.57
N LEU A 42 -12.37 -7.32 17.85
CA LEU A 42 -12.48 -7.21 16.39
C LEU A 42 -11.41 -8.02 15.66
N GLY A 43 -10.24 -8.19 16.26
CA GLY A 43 -9.17 -8.97 15.66
C GLY A 43 -7.89 -9.01 16.49
N ASP A 44 -6.96 -9.84 16.02
CA ASP A 44 -5.58 -9.90 16.47
C ASP A 44 -4.67 -9.45 15.34
N GLY A 45 -3.83 -8.47 15.64
CA GLY A 45 -2.75 -8.03 14.77
C GLY A 45 -1.40 -8.55 15.27
N PHE A 46 -0.36 -8.35 14.47
CA PHE A 46 1.00 -8.75 14.84
C PHE A 46 1.47 -8.12 16.16
N PHE A 47 1.07 -6.87 16.41
CA PHE A 47 1.47 -6.10 17.60
C PHE A 47 0.50 -6.21 18.78
N GLY A 48 -0.64 -6.89 18.64
CA GLY A 48 -1.60 -6.97 19.74
C GLY A 48 -3.04 -7.25 19.32
N SER A 49 -3.98 -6.64 20.01
CA SER A 49 -5.42 -6.89 19.85
C SER A 49 -6.18 -5.61 19.56
N VAL A 50 -7.25 -5.73 18.77
CA VAL A 50 -8.14 -4.62 18.45
C VAL A 50 -9.51 -4.89 19.06
N HIS A 51 -10.01 -3.94 19.85
CA HIS A 51 -11.31 -4.03 20.53
C HIS A 51 -12.21 -2.89 20.12
N LEU A 52 -13.52 -3.14 20.09
CA LEU A 52 -14.52 -2.11 19.91
C LEU A 52 -14.60 -1.27 21.20
N ALA A 53 -14.84 0.02 21.07
CA ALA A 53 -15.06 0.92 22.19
C ALA A 53 -15.95 2.11 21.78
N GLU A 54 -16.33 2.91 22.76
CA GLU A 54 -17.13 4.12 22.58
C GLU A 54 -16.47 5.29 23.31
N LEU A 55 -16.33 6.43 22.61
CA LEU A 55 -15.92 7.69 23.23
C LEU A 55 -17.13 8.34 23.90
N ILE A 56 -17.11 8.43 25.22
CA ILE A 56 -18.26 8.87 26.04
C ILE A 56 -18.67 10.31 25.72
N GLN A 57 -17.71 11.17 25.36
CA GLN A 57 -17.95 12.60 25.14
C GLN A 57 -18.92 12.89 24.00
N ASN A 58 -18.93 12.05 22.97
CA ASN A 58 -19.69 12.25 21.74
C ASN A 58 -20.41 10.99 21.25
N GLN A 59 -20.45 9.93 22.08
CA GLN A 59 -21.05 8.63 21.75
C GLN A 59 -20.52 8.04 20.43
N LYS A 60 -19.26 8.33 20.12
CA LYS A 60 -18.63 7.88 18.87
C LYS A 60 -18.05 6.48 19.05
N THR A 61 -18.49 5.55 18.21
CA THR A 61 -17.89 4.21 18.11
C THR A 61 -16.49 4.29 17.51
N VAL A 62 -15.54 3.62 18.16
CA VAL A 62 -14.11 3.60 17.80
C VAL A 62 -13.53 2.22 18.03
N CYS A 63 -12.31 2.01 17.53
CA CYS A 63 -11.49 0.85 17.80
C CYS A 63 -10.29 1.23 18.67
N ILE A 64 -9.90 0.31 19.55
CA ILE A 64 -8.70 0.44 20.39
C ILE A 64 -7.71 -0.65 20.00
N LYS A 65 -6.59 -0.24 19.40
CA LYS A 65 -5.43 -1.11 19.14
C LYS A 65 -4.51 -1.04 20.35
N GLN A 66 -4.31 -2.16 21.02
CA GLN A 66 -3.52 -2.26 22.26
C GLN A 66 -2.56 -3.45 22.21
N LEU A 67 -1.43 -3.33 22.92
CA LEU A 67 -0.49 -4.44 23.09
C LEU A 67 -1.16 -5.60 23.82
N ARG A 68 -0.75 -6.81 23.45
CA ARG A 68 -1.04 -8.00 24.25
C ARG A 68 0.12 -8.22 25.23
N VAL A 69 -0.04 -7.75 26.46
CA VAL A 69 0.93 -8.03 27.52
C VAL A 69 0.59 -9.37 28.16
N GLN A 70 1.56 -10.28 28.15
CA GLN A 70 1.49 -11.54 28.89
C GLN A 70 2.29 -11.39 30.19
N GLU A 71 1.87 -12.04 31.27
CA GLU A 71 2.53 -11.97 32.57
C GLU A 71 4.01 -12.42 32.54
N SER A 72 4.39 -13.23 31.56
CA SER A 72 5.76 -13.72 31.36
C SER A 72 6.71 -12.70 30.70
N MET A 73 6.20 -11.57 30.20
CA MET A 73 7.01 -10.60 29.48
C MET A 73 7.80 -9.71 30.44
N SER A 74 9.08 -9.49 30.14
CA SER A 74 9.91 -8.56 30.92
C SER A 74 9.49 -7.10 30.68
N GLU A 75 9.76 -6.23 31.66
CA GLU A 75 9.51 -4.79 31.54
C GLU A 75 10.19 -4.17 30.32
N GLU A 76 11.40 -4.63 29.97
CA GLU A 76 12.14 -4.18 28.78
C GLU A 76 11.39 -4.48 27.48
N VAL A 77 10.83 -5.69 27.34
CA VAL A 77 10.06 -6.08 26.14
C VAL A 77 8.77 -5.27 26.04
N VAL A 78 8.07 -5.06 27.16
CA VAL A 78 6.86 -4.22 27.21
C VAL A 78 7.19 -2.78 26.81
N MET A 79 8.34 -2.24 27.27
CA MET A 79 8.80 -0.92 26.90
C MET A 79 9.09 -0.82 25.40
N GLN A 80 9.83 -1.78 24.83
CA GLN A 80 10.13 -1.82 23.38
C GLN A 80 8.85 -1.85 22.52
N LEU A 81 7.87 -2.67 22.91
CA LEU A 81 6.59 -2.74 22.20
C LEU A 81 5.76 -1.45 22.37
N SER A 82 5.82 -0.83 23.55
CA SER A 82 5.16 0.46 23.80
C SER A 82 5.75 1.56 22.93
N THR A 83 7.08 1.60 22.78
CA THR A 83 7.77 2.49 21.84
C THR A 83 7.31 2.26 20.41
N SER A 84 7.18 1.01 19.96
CA SER A 84 6.69 0.68 18.62
C SER A 84 5.28 1.22 18.34
N ILE A 85 4.33 1.06 19.27
CA ILE A 85 2.99 1.66 19.13
C ILE A 85 3.07 3.18 19.10
N MET A 86 3.88 3.80 19.95
CA MET A 86 4.02 5.26 19.97
C MET A 86 4.63 5.79 18.67
N GLU A 87 5.57 5.08 18.05
CA GLU A 87 6.07 5.41 16.73
C GLU A 87 4.98 5.27 15.65
N GLU A 88 4.15 4.24 15.70
CA GLU A 88 3.01 4.11 14.78
C GLU A 88 2.03 5.29 14.95
N ILE A 89 1.71 5.65 16.20
CA ILE A 89 0.89 6.83 16.52
C ILE A 89 1.51 8.10 15.91
N ARG A 90 2.84 8.27 16.01
CA ARG A 90 3.54 9.42 15.41
C ARG A 90 3.45 9.45 13.90
N ARG A 91 3.58 8.30 13.23
CA ARG A 91 3.46 8.21 11.76
C ARG A 91 2.07 8.58 11.28
N MET A 92 1.05 8.28 12.09
CA MET A 92 -0.36 8.60 11.79
C MET A 92 -0.77 10.02 12.19
N LYS A 93 0.04 10.69 13.03
CA LYS A 93 -0.20 12.07 13.45
C LYS A 93 -0.18 12.98 12.23
N ASN A 94 -1.17 13.85 12.12
CA ASN A 94 -1.36 14.77 11.00
C ASN A 94 -1.70 14.13 9.64
N LEU A 95 -1.93 12.81 9.58
CA LEU A 95 -2.51 12.21 8.37
C LEU A 95 -3.98 12.59 8.27
N GLU A 96 -4.33 13.28 7.19
CA GLU A 96 -5.67 13.76 6.90
C GLU A 96 -5.98 13.59 5.41
N HIS A 97 -6.66 12.49 5.11
CA HIS A 97 -7.16 12.19 3.77
C HIS A 97 -8.34 11.23 3.84
N GLU A 98 -9.29 11.33 2.91
CA GLU A 98 -10.51 10.52 2.93
C GLU A 98 -10.23 9.01 2.84
N ASN A 99 -9.19 8.63 2.08
CA ASN A 99 -8.79 7.24 1.85
C ASN A 99 -7.57 6.77 2.66
N VAL A 100 -7.23 7.47 3.73
CA VAL A 100 -6.14 7.10 4.65
C VAL A 100 -6.69 7.04 6.06
N MET A 101 -6.32 6.00 6.80
CA MET A 101 -6.75 5.84 8.19
C MET A 101 -6.18 6.98 9.04
N ARG A 102 -7.06 7.75 9.67
CA ARG A 102 -6.67 8.83 10.57
C ARG A 102 -6.59 8.34 12.00
N LEU A 103 -5.70 8.94 12.78
CA LEU A 103 -5.67 8.80 14.22
C LEU A 103 -6.79 9.63 14.85
N GLU A 104 -7.66 9.02 15.66
CA GLU A 104 -8.61 9.78 16.50
C GLU A 104 -7.93 10.30 17.77
N GLY A 105 -6.99 9.51 18.29
CA GLY A 105 -6.19 9.86 19.45
C GLY A 105 -5.46 8.65 20.00
N PHE A 106 -4.92 8.80 21.19
CA PHE A 106 -4.35 7.70 21.95
C PHE A 106 -4.65 7.89 23.44
N THR A 107 -4.50 6.84 24.21
CA THR A 107 -4.58 6.89 25.66
C THR A 107 -3.44 6.10 26.30
N LEU A 108 -3.28 6.26 27.60
CA LEU A 108 -2.28 5.55 28.40
C LEU A 108 -3.02 4.78 29.50
N LYS A 109 -2.91 3.45 29.48
CA LYS A 109 -3.44 2.55 30.51
C LYS A 109 -2.35 2.26 31.55
N ASP A 110 -2.71 2.33 32.83
CA ASP A 110 -1.81 1.93 33.91
C ASP A 110 -1.80 0.40 34.02
N GLU A 111 -0.64 -0.25 33.81
CA GLU A 111 -0.49 -1.71 33.84
C GLU A 111 0.94 -2.09 34.26
N ALA A 112 1.08 -3.01 35.22
CA ALA A 112 2.37 -3.51 35.72
C ALA A 112 3.41 -2.40 36.10
N LYS A 113 2.98 -1.35 36.82
CA LYS A 113 3.80 -0.16 37.19
C LYS A 113 4.26 0.71 36.02
N THR A 114 3.83 0.42 34.79
CA THR A 114 4.16 1.18 33.59
C THR A 114 2.88 1.72 32.93
N LYS A 115 3.04 2.63 31.97
CA LYS A 115 1.93 3.17 31.17
C LYS A 115 2.00 2.61 29.77
N ILE A 116 0.99 1.84 29.40
CA ILE A 116 0.91 1.21 28.08
C ILE A 116 0.09 2.09 27.15
N PRO A 117 0.63 2.46 25.97
CA PRO A 117 -0.11 3.23 24.99
C PRO A 117 -1.17 2.37 24.30
N MET A 118 -2.36 2.95 24.12
CA MET A 118 -3.44 2.37 23.31
C MET A 118 -3.85 3.39 22.24
N MET A 119 -3.89 2.94 21.00
CA MET A 119 -4.24 3.78 19.85
C MET A 119 -5.75 3.73 19.62
N ILE A 120 -6.33 4.89 19.34
CA ILE A 120 -7.77 5.08 19.12
C ILE A 120 -7.97 5.40 17.64
N LEU A 121 -8.74 4.57 16.97
CA LEU A 121 -8.99 4.63 15.53
C LEU A 121 -10.49 4.66 15.24
N PRO A 122 -10.93 5.21 14.09
CA PRO A 122 -12.30 5.03 13.63
C PRO A 122 -12.68 3.55 13.56
N TYR A 123 -13.93 3.23 13.89
CA TYR A 123 -14.49 1.92 13.58
C TYR A 123 -14.76 1.82 12.08
N MET A 124 -14.49 0.65 11.51
CA MET A 124 -14.65 0.35 10.10
C MET A 124 -15.61 -0.83 10.01
N GLU A 125 -16.89 -0.52 9.83
CA GLU A 125 -18.03 -1.44 10.01
C GLU A 125 -17.97 -2.63 9.06
N ALA A 126 -17.50 -2.42 7.83
CA ALA A 126 -17.39 -3.45 6.81
C ALA A 126 -16.07 -4.26 6.91
N GLY A 127 -15.20 -3.92 7.85
CA GLY A 127 -13.96 -4.65 8.14
C GLY A 127 -12.90 -4.49 7.05
N ASP A 128 -12.01 -5.49 6.92
CA ASP A 128 -10.95 -5.48 5.91
C ASP A 128 -11.46 -5.89 4.52
N LEU A 129 -10.88 -5.26 3.50
CA LEU A 129 -11.28 -5.40 2.10
C LEU A 129 -11.10 -6.84 1.61
N GLN A 130 -10.05 -7.55 2.05
CA GLN A 130 -9.83 -8.94 1.65
C GLN A 130 -11.00 -9.83 2.08
N LYS A 131 -11.38 -9.80 3.36
CA LYS A 131 -12.54 -10.55 3.86
C LYS A 131 -13.85 -10.07 3.25
N TYR A 132 -14.00 -8.77 3.04
CA TYR A 132 -15.18 -8.21 2.39
C TYR A 132 -15.38 -8.77 0.99
N LEU A 133 -14.32 -8.80 0.17
CA LEU A 133 -14.34 -9.32 -1.18
C LEU A 133 -14.57 -10.84 -1.22
N ALA A 134 -13.92 -11.59 -0.31
CA ALA A 134 -14.03 -13.04 -0.26
C ALA A 134 -15.43 -13.53 0.18
N ASN A 135 -16.22 -12.68 0.84
CA ASN A 135 -17.57 -13.05 1.28
C ASN A 135 -18.55 -13.08 0.09
N GLU A 136 -19.00 -14.29 -0.27
CA GLU A 136 -19.90 -14.53 -1.40
C GLU A 136 -21.27 -13.84 -1.26
N LYS A 137 -21.68 -13.51 -0.02
CA LYS A 137 -22.93 -12.79 0.25
C LYS A 137 -22.86 -11.33 -0.20
N HIS A 138 -21.66 -10.77 -0.33
CA HIS A 138 -21.47 -9.39 -0.77
C HIS A 138 -21.54 -9.30 -2.29
N LYS A 139 -22.48 -8.47 -2.76
CA LYS A 139 -22.64 -8.14 -4.18
C LYS A 139 -21.59 -7.10 -4.57
N VAL A 140 -20.47 -7.59 -5.08
CA VAL A 140 -19.38 -6.76 -5.60
C VAL A 140 -19.55 -6.65 -7.11
N ASN A 141 -19.95 -5.47 -7.60
CA ASN A 141 -19.99 -5.18 -9.04
C ASN A 141 -18.66 -4.58 -9.51
N PHE A 142 -18.49 -4.50 -10.82
CA PHE A 142 -17.26 -3.97 -11.41
C PHE A 142 -17.04 -2.48 -11.10
N GLU A 143 -18.12 -1.68 -11.00
CA GLU A 143 -18.04 -0.28 -10.56
C GLU A 143 -17.37 -0.18 -9.17
N LEU A 144 -17.80 -1.02 -8.21
CA LEU A 144 -17.24 -1.05 -6.86
C LEU A 144 -15.76 -1.48 -6.86
N VAL A 145 -15.38 -2.45 -7.70
CA VAL A 145 -13.97 -2.87 -7.89
C VAL A 145 -13.11 -1.69 -8.34
N VAL A 146 -13.57 -0.94 -9.35
CA VAL A 146 -12.82 0.22 -9.87
C VAL A 146 -12.81 1.35 -8.85
N ARG A 147 -13.88 1.51 -8.05
CA ARG A 147 -13.91 2.47 -6.94
C ARG A 147 -12.88 2.15 -5.86
N PHE A 148 -12.75 0.90 -5.44
CA PHE A 148 -11.70 0.50 -4.49
C PHE A 148 -10.29 0.72 -5.05
N ALA A 149 -10.07 0.44 -6.34
CA ALA A 149 -8.81 0.74 -7.01
C ALA A 149 -8.51 2.25 -7.00
N LEU A 150 -9.49 3.09 -7.32
CA LEU A 150 -9.36 4.54 -7.28
C LEU A 150 -9.07 5.07 -5.87
N GLU A 151 -9.87 4.68 -4.89
CA GLU A 151 -9.77 5.14 -3.50
C GLU A 151 -8.41 4.75 -2.89
N SER A 152 -7.93 3.54 -3.16
CA SER A 152 -6.58 3.12 -2.73
C SER A 152 -5.46 3.87 -3.47
N ALA A 153 -5.59 4.17 -4.77
CA ALA A 153 -4.63 5.02 -5.47
C ALA A 153 -4.56 6.44 -4.91
N GLN A 154 -5.71 7.03 -4.57
CA GLN A 154 -5.79 8.37 -3.98
C GLN A 154 -5.14 8.42 -2.59
N GLY A 155 -5.40 7.39 -1.76
CA GLY A 155 -4.75 7.27 -0.46
C GLY A 155 -3.22 7.13 -0.58
N MET A 156 -2.73 6.31 -1.51
CA MET A 156 -1.30 6.14 -1.73
C MET A 156 -0.62 7.36 -2.37
N ASP A 157 -1.33 8.11 -3.23
CA ASP A 157 -0.83 9.39 -3.76
C ASP A 157 -0.61 10.40 -2.62
N TYR A 158 -1.58 10.48 -1.68
CA TYR A 158 -1.44 11.29 -0.48
C TYR A 158 -0.23 10.86 0.36
N LEU A 159 -0.08 9.56 0.65
CA LEU A 159 1.07 9.07 1.43
C LEU A 159 2.41 9.36 0.73
N SER A 160 2.48 9.12 -0.58
CA SER A 160 3.67 9.40 -1.39
C SER A 160 4.07 10.88 -1.36
N ARG A 161 3.10 11.80 -1.42
CA ARG A 161 3.35 13.25 -1.36
C ARG A 161 3.80 13.73 0.02
N ASN A 162 3.47 12.97 1.06
CA ASN A 162 3.96 13.17 2.42
C ASN A 162 5.22 12.36 2.71
N SER A 163 5.90 11.84 1.68
CA SER A 163 7.14 11.06 1.82
C SER A 163 7.02 9.83 2.73
N ILE A 164 5.83 9.20 2.75
CA ILE A 164 5.56 7.99 3.53
C ILE A 164 5.58 6.77 2.61
N ILE A 165 6.48 5.82 2.91
CA ILE A 165 6.51 4.50 2.29
C ILE A 165 5.68 3.55 3.16
N HIS A 166 4.65 2.94 2.59
CA HIS A 166 3.72 2.06 3.30
C HIS A 166 4.37 0.72 3.66
N ARG A 167 5.07 0.08 2.71
CA ARG A 167 5.81 -1.20 2.82
C ARG A 167 4.98 -2.47 3.00
N ASP A 168 3.70 -2.34 3.34
CA ASP A 168 2.78 -3.47 3.48
C ASP A 168 1.42 -3.21 2.81
N LEU A 169 1.41 -2.63 1.62
CA LEU A 169 0.16 -2.33 0.91
C LEU A 169 -0.45 -3.64 0.36
N ALA A 170 -1.63 -4.00 0.87
CA ALA A 170 -2.36 -5.20 0.51
C ALA A 170 -3.85 -5.06 0.86
N ALA A 171 -4.71 -5.93 0.31
CA ALA A 171 -6.15 -5.87 0.57
C ALA A 171 -6.51 -6.04 2.06
N ARG A 172 -5.74 -6.84 2.81
CA ARG A 172 -5.91 -7.00 4.27
C ARG A 172 -5.67 -5.73 5.08
N ASN A 173 -4.92 -4.78 4.52
CA ASN A 173 -4.57 -3.50 5.14
C ASN A 173 -5.39 -2.34 4.56
N CYS A 174 -6.43 -2.64 3.77
CA CYS A 174 -7.45 -1.68 3.36
C CYS A 174 -8.73 -1.97 4.15
N LEU A 175 -9.27 -0.97 4.86
CA LEU A 175 -10.48 -1.11 5.66
C LEU A 175 -11.65 -0.35 5.04
N LEU A 176 -12.88 -0.81 5.29
CA LEU A 176 -14.11 -0.26 4.74
C LEU A 176 -15.05 0.25 5.84
N ASP A 177 -15.52 1.48 5.69
CA ASP A 177 -16.57 2.03 6.56
C ASP A 177 -17.97 1.52 6.14
N GLU A 178 -19.01 1.91 6.88
CA GLU A 178 -20.41 1.58 6.57
C GLU A 178 -20.80 1.91 5.11
N GLY A 179 -20.27 3.02 4.57
CA GLY A 179 -20.51 3.46 3.18
C GLY A 179 -19.66 2.74 2.14
N LEU A 180 -18.89 1.71 2.54
CA LEU A 180 -17.89 1.04 1.71
C LEU A 180 -16.87 2.02 1.13
N LYS A 181 -16.45 3.03 1.90
CA LYS A 181 -15.29 3.85 1.54
C LYS A 181 -14.02 3.20 2.07
N LEU A 182 -13.05 3.05 1.20
CA LEU A 182 -11.75 2.46 1.49
C LEU A 182 -10.85 3.45 2.21
N LYS A 183 -10.23 2.98 3.30
CA LYS A 183 -9.12 3.64 3.99
C LYS A 183 -7.92 2.70 4.09
N ILE A 184 -6.77 3.17 3.65
CA ILE A 184 -5.49 2.49 3.83
C ILE A 184 -5.12 2.55 5.32
N ALA A 185 -4.80 1.41 5.91
CA ALA A 185 -4.53 1.24 7.32
C ALA A 185 -3.23 0.44 7.55
N ASP A 186 -2.88 0.26 8.82
CA ASP A 186 -1.71 -0.48 9.32
C ASP A 186 -0.34 0.11 8.93
N PHE A 187 0.03 1.18 9.63
CA PHE A 187 1.31 1.87 9.48
C PHE A 187 2.44 1.24 10.32
N GLY A 188 2.24 0.03 10.85
CA GLY A 188 3.19 -0.65 11.72
C GLY A 188 4.55 -0.87 11.07
N LEU A 189 4.58 -1.06 9.74
CA LEU A 189 5.80 -1.20 8.94
C LEU A 189 6.19 0.05 8.15
N SER A 190 5.37 1.11 8.17
CA SER A 190 5.61 2.30 7.37
C SER A 190 6.81 3.11 7.84
N LYS A 191 7.39 3.92 6.96
CA LYS A 191 8.54 4.77 7.26
C LYS A 191 8.47 6.10 6.52
N HIS A 192 8.85 7.17 7.20
CA HIS A 192 9.02 8.51 6.63
C HIS A 192 10.42 8.61 6.01
N ILE A 193 10.50 9.22 4.83
CA ILE A 193 11.79 9.55 4.20
C ILE A 193 12.23 10.90 4.79
N ASP A 194 13.08 10.87 5.80
CA ASP A 194 13.64 12.10 6.38
C ASP A 194 14.78 12.61 5.49
N ASN A 195 14.50 13.67 4.73
CA ASN A 195 15.39 14.31 3.75
C ASN A 195 16.66 14.97 4.35
N ALA A 196 17.08 14.64 5.57
CA ALA A 196 18.11 15.42 6.28
C ALA A 196 19.52 14.82 6.25
N TYR A 197 19.71 13.50 6.12
CA TYR A 197 21.05 12.90 6.19
C TYR A 197 21.33 11.69 5.29
N GLU A 198 20.34 11.19 4.55
CA GLU A 198 20.53 10.14 3.54
C GLU A 198 20.03 10.67 2.20
N ASN A 199 20.94 11.01 1.27
CA ASN A 199 20.65 11.35 -0.13
C ASN A 199 20.10 10.15 -0.93
N SER A 200 19.44 9.19 -0.28
CA SER A 200 18.89 8.00 -0.90
C SER A 200 17.38 8.00 -0.76
N GLU A 201 16.68 8.10 -1.90
CA GLU A 201 15.23 7.86 -2.03
C GLU A 201 14.81 6.43 -1.63
N CYS A 202 15.69 5.65 -1.01
CA CYS A 202 15.53 4.25 -0.70
C CYS A 202 15.95 3.94 0.74
N TYR A 203 15.19 3.04 1.37
CA TYR A 203 15.42 2.58 2.73
C TYR A 203 15.78 1.09 2.74
N VAL A 204 16.82 0.69 3.48
CA VAL A 204 17.22 -0.70 3.66
C VAL A 204 16.86 -1.19 5.06
N VAL A 205 16.08 -2.28 5.15
CA VAL A 205 15.61 -2.83 6.43
C VAL A 205 16.59 -3.85 7.01
N GLN A 206 17.06 -3.60 8.23
CA GLN A 206 17.98 -4.48 8.96
C GLN A 206 17.29 -5.54 9.84
N THR A 207 15.98 -5.44 10.09
CA THR A 207 15.26 -6.29 11.07
C THR A 207 14.70 -7.59 10.47
N GLN A 208 14.63 -8.67 11.27
CA GLN A 208 14.15 -10.01 10.85
C GLN A 208 12.62 -10.19 10.84
N HIS A 209 11.81 -9.12 10.76
CA HIS A 209 10.35 -9.28 10.73
C HIS A 209 9.89 -10.09 9.51
N HIS A 210 8.81 -10.87 9.67
CA HIS A 210 8.13 -11.54 8.57
C HIS A 210 7.57 -10.48 7.62
N LEU A 211 8.26 -10.27 6.49
CA LEU A 211 7.82 -9.35 5.46
C LEU A 211 6.79 -10.02 4.54
N PRO A 212 5.87 -9.25 3.95
CA PRO A 212 4.82 -9.75 3.07
C PRO A 212 5.37 -10.08 1.67
N PHE A 213 6.26 -11.07 1.57
CA PHE A 213 7.10 -11.30 0.38
C PHE A 213 6.33 -11.38 -0.95
N ARG A 214 5.09 -11.88 -0.94
CA ARG A 214 4.24 -11.93 -2.14
C ARG A 214 3.77 -10.58 -2.67
N TRP A 215 3.82 -9.52 -1.86
CA TRP A 215 3.49 -8.16 -2.28
C TRP A 215 4.73 -7.34 -2.59
N MET A 216 5.92 -7.85 -2.27
CA MET A 216 7.17 -7.12 -2.39
C MET A 216 7.69 -7.08 -3.82
N ALA A 217 8.31 -5.95 -4.19
CA ALA A 217 9.02 -5.80 -5.45
C ALA A 217 10.31 -6.65 -5.47
N PRO A 218 10.83 -7.02 -6.66
CA PRO A 218 12.04 -7.83 -6.80
C PRO A 218 13.25 -7.27 -6.05
N GLU A 219 13.46 -5.95 -6.09
CA GLU A 219 14.53 -5.27 -5.36
C GLU A 219 14.32 -5.35 -3.83
N SER A 220 13.08 -5.27 -3.34
CA SER A 220 12.78 -5.44 -1.92
C SER A 220 13.01 -6.88 -1.46
N LEU A 221 12.72 -7.86 -2.31
CA LEU A 221 12.98 -9.28 -2.03
C LEU A 221 14.48 -9.58 -1.95
N LYS A 222 15.28 -9.01 -2.86
CA LYS A 222 16.72 -9.29 -2.99
C LYS A 222 17.58 -8.51 -2.00
N THR A 223 17.33 -7.20 -1.89
CA THR A 223 18.22 -6.27 -1.15
C THR A 223 17.52 -5.55 -0.01
N ARG A 224 16.26 -5.89 0.27
CA ARG A 224 15.45 -5.24 1.33
C ARG A 224 15.35 -3.73 1.16
N THR A 225 15.37 -3.28 -0.09
CA THR A 225 15.26 -1.88 -0.46
C THR A 225 13.79 -1.50 -0.63
N PHE A 226 13.37 -0.40 0.00
CA PHE A 226 11.99 0.11 -0.03
C PHE A 226 11.97 1.57 -0.44
N ASN A 227 11.01 1.92 -1.30
CA ASN A 227 10.71 3.28 -1.74
C ASN A 227 9.27 3.36 -2.27
N ILE A 228 8.83 4.52 -2.73
CA ILE A 228 7.49 4.69 -3.31
C ILE A 228 7.26 3.75 -4.52
N LYS A 229 8.30 3.48 -5.33
CA LYS A 229 8.19 2.55 -6.47
C LYS A 229 7.97 1.10 -6.04
N THR A 230 8.44 0.69 -4.86
CA THR A 230 8.14 -0.63 -4.28
C THR A 230 6.69 -0.72 -3.78
N ASP A 231 6.12 0.40 -3.30
CA ASP A 231 4.69 0.46 -2.98
C ASP A 231 3.83 0.42 -4.26
N ILE A 232 4.30 1.00 -5.37
CA ILE A 232 3.60 0.92 -6.68
C ILE A 232 3.52 -0.53 -7.18
N TRP A 233 4.58 -1.33 -6.97
CA TRP A 233 4.54 -2.77 -7.24
C TRP A 233 3.46 -3.45 -6.38
N SER A 234 3.46 -3.15 -5.08
CA SER A 234 2.49 -3.69 -4.11
C SER A 234 1.05 -3.30 -4.50
N TYR A 235 0.85 -2.09 -5.02
CA TYR A 235 -0.45 -1.63 -5.53
C TYR A 235 -0.91 -2.44 -6.75
N GLY A 236 0.01 -2.83 -7.66
CA GLY A 236 -0.33 -3.76 -8.75
C GLY A 236 -0.87 -5.10 -8.22
N ILE A 237 -0.26 -5.62 -7.14
CA ILE A 237 -0.75 -6.83 -6.46
C ILE A 237 -2.12 -6.58 -5.80
N LEU A 238 -2.33 -5.43 -5.15
CA LEU A 238 -3.63 -5.04 -4.59
C LEU A 238 -4.73 -4.99 -5.67
N LEU A 239 -4.45 -4.43 -6.84
CA LEU A 239 -5.40 -4.45 -7.96
C LEU A 239 -5.77 -5.88 -8.36
N TRP A 240 -4.78 -6.77 -8.40
CA TRP A 240 -5.00 -8.18 -8.68
C TRP A 240 -5.87 -8.84 -7.59
N GLU A 241 -5.61 -8.57 -6.31
CA GLU A 241 -6.46 -9.04 -5.20
C GLU A 241 -7.91 -8.54 -5.36
N ILE A 242 -8.11 -7.25 -5.64
CA ILE A 242 -9.45 -6.66 -5.79
C ILE A 242 -10.21 -7.34 -6.94
N THR A 243 -9.56 -7.54 -8.08
CA THR A 243 -10.17 -8.14 -9.28
C THR A 243 -10.37 -9.66 -9.21
N THR A 244 -9.73 -10.32 -8.24
CA THR A 244 -9.89 -11.77 -7.96
C THR A 244 -10.68 -12.05 -6.68
N ARG A 245 -11.38 -11.03 -6.16
CA ARG A 245 -12.16 -11.12 -4.92
C ARG A 245 -11.35 -11.56 -3.69
N GLY A 246 -10.11 -11.10 -3.58
CA GLY A 246 -9.25 -11.33 -2.41
C GLY A 246 -8.48 -12.65 -2.47
N ARG A 247 -8.30 -13.26 -3.65
CA ARG A 247 -7.45 -14.45 -3.81
C ARG A 247 -6.03 -14.16 -3.32
N HIS A 248 -5.39 -15.17 -2.74
CA HIS A 248 -4.00 -15.08 -2.33
C HIS A 248 -3.05 -15.04 -3.55
N PRO A 249 -2.19 -14.02 -3.69
CA PRO A 249 -1.32 -13.89 -4.86
C PRO A 249 -0.28 -15.03 -4.93
N TYR A 250 0.13 -15.39 -6.14
CA TYR A 250 1.18 -16.39 -6.41
C TYR A 250 0.94 -17.80 -5.85
N GLY A 251 -0.28 -18.12 -5.39
CA GLY A 251 -0.77 -19.47 -5.10
C GLY A 251 0.25 -20.40 -4.44
N THR A 252 0.80 -21.31 -5.24
CA THR A 252 1.65 -22.44 -4.82
C THR A 252 3.09 -22.08 -4.44
N ILE A 253 3.58 -20.87 -4.77
CA ILE A 253 4.95 -20.44 -4.40
C ILE A 253 5.03 -20.35 -2.88
N LYS A 254 5.99 -20.99 -2.20
CA LYS A 254 6.05 -21.04 -0.72
C LYS A 254 7.18 -20.24 -0.10
N SER A 255 8.17 -19.82 -0.89
CA SER A 255 9.33 -19.09 -0.38
C SER A 255 9.67 -17.83 -1.19
N THR A 256 10.48 -16.97 -0.57
CA THR A 256 11.06 -15.79 -1.20
C THR A 256 11.91 -16.17 -2.42
N GLU A 257 12.70 -17.25 -2.32
CA GLU A 257 13.59 -17.73 -3.37
C GLU A 257 12.82 -18.23 -4.60
N GLU A 258 11.74 -18.99 -4.36
CA GLU A 258 10.83 -19.43 -5.43
C GLU A 258 10.18 -18.23 -6.14
N LEU A 259 9.76 -17.21 -5.38
CA LEU A 259 9.18 -15.99 -5.96
C LEU A 259 10.20 -15.20 -6.77
N ILE A 260 11.41 -15.03 -6.26
CA ILE A 260 12.50 -14.38 -7.00
C ILE A 260 12.76 -15.12 -8.32
N SER A 261 12.89 -16.45 -8.28
CA SER A 261 13.11 -17.26 -9.48
C SER A 261 11.95 -17.13 -10.49
N TYR A 262 10.70 -17.13 -10.00
CA TYR A 262 9.54 -16.93 -10.85
C TYR A 262 9.57 -15.57 -11.57
N LEU A 263 9.84 -14.49 -10.83
CA LEU A 263 9.88 -13.12 -11.34
C LEU A 263 11.07 -12.85 -12.28
N ASP A 264 12.24 -13.43 -11.98
CA ASP A 264 13.46 -13.31 -12.80
C ASP A 264 13.30 -13.98 -14.17
N ASN A 265 12.40 -14.96 -14.30
CA ASN A 265 11.96 -15.51 -15.57
C ASN A 265 10.92 -14.65 -16.30
N THR A 266 10.81 -13.36 -15.94
CA THR A 266 9.85 -12.37 -16.48
C THR A 266 8.37 -12.70 -16.25
N ASN A 267 8.07 -13.73 -15.44
CA ASN A 267 6.69 -14.08 -15.16
C ASN A 267 6.04 -13.03 -14.24
N ARG A 268 4.71 -12.89 -14.38
CA ARG A 268 3.85 -12.03 -13.57
C ARG A 268 2.55 -12.75 -13.28
N LEU A 269 1.78 -12.23 -12.33
CA LEU A 269 0.42 -12.71 -12.11
C LEU A 269 -0.40 -12.60 -13.41
N PRO A 270 -1.13 -13.65 -13.80
CA PRO A 270 -1.96 -13.68 -14.99
C PRO A 270 -3.13 -12.73 -14.87
N LYS A 271 -3.68 -12.34 -16.03
CA LYS A 271 -4.89 -11.54 -16.10
C LYS A 271 -6.08 -12.33 -15.54
N PRO A 272 -6.77 -11.82 -14.50
CA PRO A 272 -8.02 -12.44 -14.05
C PRO A 272 -9.07 -12.46 -15.17
N ILE A 273 -9.94 -13.48 -15.18
CA ILE A 273 -10.86 -13.71 -16.31
C ILE A 273 -11.78 -12.49 -16.55
N ARG A 274 -12.24 -11.85 -15.47
CA ARG A 274 -13.13 -10.67 -15.50
C ARG A 274 -12.40 -9.33 -15.39
N CYS A 275 -11.07 -9.34 -15.38
CA CYS A 275 -10.30 -8.11 -15.44
C CYS A 275 -10.26 -7.61 -16.89
N SER A 276 -10.65 -6.35 -17.10
CA SER A 276 -10.52 -5.67 -18.38
C SER A 276 -9.05 -5.58 -18.81
N PRO A 277 -8.74 -5.67 -20.12
CA PRO A 277 -7.38 -5.49 -20.63
C PRO A 277 -6.71 -4.20 -20.12
N ASP A 278 -7.43 -3.07 -20.16
CA ASP A 278 -6.91 -1.76 -19.74
C ASP A 278 -6.43 -1.75 -18.28
N LEU A 279 -7.21 -2.36 -17.38
CA LEU A 279 -6.86 -2.46 -15.97
C LEU A 279 -5.65 -3.39 -15.75
N TYR A 280 -5.58 -4.51 -16.49
CA TYR A 280 -4.44 -5.42 -16.42
C TYR A 280 -3.15 -4.80 -16.93
N VAL A 281 -3.23 -3.96 -17.97
CA VAL A 281 -2.07 -3.20 -18.47
C VAL A 281 -1.51 -2.31 -17.37
N LYS A 282 -2.38 -1.68 -16.56
CA LYS A 282 -1.92 -0.91 -15.38
C LYS A 282 -1.29 -1.78 -14.30
N MET A 283 -1.79 -3.01 -14.08
CA MET A 283 -1.09 -3.95 -13.20
C MET A 283 0.31 -4.28 -13.73
N MET A 284 0.44 -4.53 -15.04
CA MET A 284 1.73 -4.83 -15.68
C MET A 284 2.70 -3.65 -15.62
N GLU A 285 2.23 -2.42 -15.82
CA GLU A 285 3.04 -1.20 -15.64
C GLU A 285 3.53 -1.05 -14.19
N CYS A 286 2.68 -1.35 -13.20
CA CYS A 286 3.09 -1.41 -11.79
C CYS A 286 4.19 -2.47 -11.54
N TRP A 287 4.22 -3.55 -12.32
CA TRP A 287 5.19 -4.63 -12.22
C TRP A 287 6.37 -4.52 -13.20
N GLY A 288 6.71 -3.29 -13.63
CA GLY A 288 7.92 -3.01 -14.40
C GLY A 288 9.19 -3.46 -13.65
N ASP A 289 10.12 -4.08 -14.38
CA ASP A 289 11.36 -4.63 -13.83
C ASP A 289 12.24 -3.52 -13.22
N LEU A 290 12.38 -2.40 -13.92
CA LEU A 290 13.06 -1.22 -13.39
C LEU A 290 12.08 -0.36 -12.57
N PRO A 291 12.44 0.05 -11.34
CA PRO A 291 11.57 0.90 -10.52
C PRO A 291 11.18 2.23 -11.20
N GLY A 292 12.06 2.77 -12.04
CA GLY A 292 11.82 4.00 -12.80
C GLY A 292 10.71 3.89 -13.85
N ASP A 293 10.47 2.70 -14.40
CA ASP A 293 9.45 2.45 -15.43
C ASP A 293 8.04 2.37 -14.84
N ARG A 294 7.93 2.16 -13.53
CA ARG A 294 6.65 2.07 -12.84
C ARG A 294 5.97 3.45 -12.80
N PRO A 295 4.63 3.55 -12.93
CA PRO A 295 3.91 4.82 -12.91
C PRO A 295 4.01 5.54 -11.56
N SER A 296 3.47 6.75 -11.44
CA SER A 296 3.29 7.41 -10.13
C SER A 296 1.89 7.10 -9.58
N PHE A 297 1.70 7.22 -8.26
CA PHE A 297 0.35 7.09 -7.69
C PHE A 297 -0.61 8.16 -8.22
N PHE A 298 -0.11 9.39 -8.46
CA PHE A 298 -0.89 10.42 -9.14
C PHE A 298 -1.42 9.96 -10.51
N SER A 299 -0.57 9.40 -11.38
CA SER A 299 -1.00 8.97 -12.71
C SER A 299 -1.95 7.78 -12.65
N LEU A 300 -1.76 6.87 -11.69
CA LEU A 300 -2.67 5.77 -11.40
C LEU A 300 -4.04 6.28 -10.94
N ALA A 301 -4.10 7.24 -10.01
CA ALA A 301 -5.35 7.82 -9.52
C ALA A 301 -6.12 8.55 -10.65
N VAL A 302 -5.41 9.29 -11.51
CA VAL A 302 -6.02 9.93 -12.70
C VAL A 302 -6.59 8.88 -13.65
N PHE A 303 -5.83 7.82 -13.94
CA PHE A 303 -6.31 6.72 -14.77
C PHE A 303 -7.56 6.07 -14.18
N MET A 304 -7.55 5.68 -12.90
CA MET A 304 -8.68 5.01 -12.26
C MET A 304 -9.92 5.88 -12.22
N ARG A 305 -9.76 7.21 -12.05
CA ARG A 305 -10.88 8.16 -12.08
C ARG A 305 -11.53 8.19 -13.45
N ASN A 306 -10.73 8.31 -14.50
CA ASN A 306 -11.23 8.31 -15.87
C ASN A 306 -11.86 6.96 -16.23
N TYR A 307 -11.28 5.86 -15.75
CA TYR A 307 -11.79 4.51 -15.96
C TYR A 307 -13.14 4.32 -15.26
N LEU A 308 -13.28 4.79 -14.02
CA LEU A 308 -14.55 4.76 -13.29
C LEU A 308 -15.66 5.52 -14.03
N THR A 309 -15.37 6.72 -14.53
CA THR A 309 -16.33 7.50 -15.33
C THR A 309 -16.82 6.72 -16.55
N LYS A 310 -15.92 6.02 -17.26
CA LYS A 310 -16.29 5.17 -18.42
C LYS A 310 -17.17 3.99 -17.99
N VAL A 311 -16.84 3.32 -16.89
CA VAL A 311 -17.64 2.21 -16.34
C VAL A 311 -19.04 2.67 -15.96
N GLN A 312 -19.17 3.86 -15.36
CA GLN A 312 -20.46 4.43 -14.96
C GLN A 312 -21.34 4.83 -16.16
N GLN A 313 -20.74 5.20 -17.29
CA GLN A 313 -21.45 5.49 -18.53
C GLN A 313 -21.93 4.22 -19.26
N ASN A 314 -21.24 3.09 -19.06
CA ASN A 314 -21.57 1.81 -19.67
C ASN A 314 -22.46 0.95 -18.76
N ASN A 315 -23.78 1.06 -18.92
CA ASN A 315 -24.77 0.33 -18.10
C ASN A 315 -24.52 -1.19 -17.98
N THR A 316 -24.03 -1.85 -19.03
CA THR A 316 -23.72 -3.30 -19.03
C THR A 316 -22.59 -3.67 -18.07
N SER A 317 -21.56 -2.82 -17.95
CA SER A 317 -20.42 -3.05 -17.04
C SER A 317 -20.75 -2.70 -15.59
N ARG A 318 -21.71 -1.79 -15.39
CA ARG A 318 -22.10 -1.29 -14.07
C ARG A 318 -22.73 -2.36 -13.18
N ASP A 319 -23.63 -3.16 -13.76
CA ASP A 319 -24.36 -4.20 -13.03
C ASP A 319 -23.66 -5.57 -13.07
N GLN A 320 -22.53 -5.68 -13.76
CA GLN A 320 -21.78 -6.92 -13.86
C GLN A 320 -21.16 -7.26 -12.49
N LEU A 321 -21.74 -8.26 -11.83
CA LEU A 321 -21.19 -8.82 -10.61
C LEU A 321 -19.87 -9.55 -10.91
N LEU A 322 -18.86 -9.30 -10.08
CA LEU A 322 -17.72 -10.19 -9.95
C LEU A 322 -18.23 -11.47 -9.30
N LEU A 323 -18.28 -12.57 -10.06
CA LEU A 323 -18.49 -13.90 -9.48
C LEU A 323 -17.20 -14.36 -8.80
N ASN A 324 -17.32 -15.36 -7.93
CA ASN A 324 -16.18 -15.97 -7.24
C ASN A 324 -15.31 -16.81 -8.18
N ASP A 325 -15.81 -17.13 -9.38
CA ASP A 325 -15.01 -17.73 -10.44
C ASP A 325 -14.16 -16.67 -11.14
N ASP A 326 -12.91 -16.59 -10.70
CA ASP A 326 -11.84 -15.77 -11.27
C ASP A 326 -11.08 -16.49 -12.39
N GLY A 327 -11.45 -17.74 -12.70
CA GLY A 327 -10.84 -18.58 -13.73
C GLY A 327 -9.54 -19.26 -13.31
N PHE A 328 -9.19 -19.25 -12.01
CA PHE A 328 -7.98 -19.88 -11.50
C PHE A 328 -8.33 -21.14 -10.68
N ASP A 329 -7.78 -22.31 -11.03
CA ASP A 329 -7.85 -23.51 -10.17
C ASP A 329 -6.81 -23.47 -9.04
N GLU A 330 -6.53 -24.57 -8.32
CA GLU A 330 -5.51 -24.61 -7.26
C GLU A 330 -4.07 -24.62 -7.77
N ASN A 331 -3.84 -25.08 -9.01
CA ASN A 331 -2.52 -25.24 -9.63
C ASN A 331 -2.28 -24.24 -10.78
N TRP A 332 -3.10 -23.19 -10.83
CA TRP A 332 -3.19 -22.25 -11.93
C TRP A 332 -1.85 -21.63 -12.34
N LEU A 333 -0.95 -21.42 -11.38
CA LEU A 333 0.37 -20.85 -11.62
C LEU A 333 1.26 -21.80 -12.43
N HIS A 334 1.14 -23.12 -12.23
CA HIS A 334 1.88 -24.13 -12.98
C HIS A 334 1.38 -24.21 -14.43
N CYS A 335 0.07 -24.26 -14.63
CA CYS A 335 -0.54 -24.27 -15.95
C CYS A 335 -0.22 -22.98 -16.73
N TYR A 336 -0.26 -21.83 -16.07
CA TYR A 336 0.06 -20.55 -16.70
C TYR A 336 1.54 -20.44 -17.09
N ALA A 337 2.46 -20.88 -16.22
CA ALA A 337 3.89 -20.90 -16.52
C ALA A 337 4.19 -21.78 -17.74
N GLN A 338 3.55 -22.96 -17.84
CA GLN A 338 3.69 -23.83 -19.01
C GLN A 338 3.21 -23.13 -20.29
N LEU A 339 2.02 -22.53 -20.29
CA LEU A 339 1.49 -21.82 -21.45
C LEU A 339 2.40 -20.66 -21.91
N ASN A 340 2.96 -19.90 -20.97
CA ASN A 340 3.89 -18.82 -21.30
C ASN A 340 5.25 -19.34 -21.81
N THR A 341 5.76 -20.46 -21.29
CA THR A 341 7.01 -21.04 -21.81
C THR A 341 6.89 -21.47 -23.27
N PHE A 342 5.71 -21.97 -23.69
CA PHE A 342 5.42 -22.25 -25.11
C PHE A 342 5.30 -20.99 -25.98
N GLN A 343 4.89 -19.85 -25.41
CA GLN A 343 4.80 -18.57 -26.13
C GLN A 343 6.12 -17.78 -26.14
N ALA A 344 7.01 -18.02 -25.17
CA ALA A 344 8.29 -17.33 -25.00
C ALA A 344 9.36 -17.68 -26.05
N GLU A 345 9.12 -18.66 -26.93
CA GLU A 345 9.98 -18.94 -28.09
C GLU A 345 10.00 -17.79 -29.14
N LYS A 346 9.24 -16.71 -28.91
CA LYS A 346 9.41 -15.42 -29.61
C LYS A 346 9.64 -14.31 -28.57
N PRO A 347 10.73 -13.52 -28.67
CA PRO A 347 11.01 -12.49 -27.68
C PRO A 347 9.90 -11.43 -27.67
N PHE A 348 9.12 -11.41 -26.59
CA PHE A 348 7.99 -10.52 -26.35
C PHE A 348 8.50 -9.30 -25.57
N SER A 349 8.71 -8.16 -26.23
CA SER A 349 9.12 -6.93 -25.54
C SER A 349 7.92 -6.19 -24.96
N GLN A 350 8.01 -5.73 -23.71
CA GLN A 350 6.97 -4.94 -23.02
C GLN A 350 6.52 -3.70 -23.83
N LYS A 351 7.41 -3.12 -24.66
CA LYS A 351 7.07 -2.03 -25.60
C LYS A 351 6.01 -2.39 -26.63
N LYS A 352 5.86 -3.68 -26.99
CA LYS A 352 4.91 -4.14 -28.01
C LYS A 352 3.49 -4.33 -27.46
N MET A 353 3.34 -4.48 -26.14
CA MET A 353 2.01 -4.58 -25.50
C MET A 353 1.26 -3.25 -25.61
N LEU A 354 1.94 -2.10 -25.47
CA LEU A 354 1.35 -0.77 -25.61
C LEU A 354 0.88 -0.45 -27.03
N HIS A 355 1.41 -1.12 -28.06
CA HIS A 355 1.01 -0.87 -29.46
C HIS A 355 -0.17 -1.75 -29.90
N ASN A 356 -0.34 -2.94 -29.31
CA ASN A 356 -1.39 -3.90 -29.69
C ASN A 356 -2.74 -3.69 -28.99
N LEU A 357 -2.91 -2.61 -28.23
CA LEU A 357 -4.16 -2.25 -27.53
C LEU A 357 -4.96 -1.14 -28.23
N ASN A 358 -4.57 -0.74 -29.45
CA ASN A 358 -5.47 0.05 -30.28
C ASN A 358 -6.59 -0.87 -30.79
N TYR A 359 -7.77 -0.66 -30.19
CA TYR A 359 -9.07 -1.08 -30.68
C TYR A 359 -9.16 -1.01 -32.21
N GLU A 360 -9.79 -2.04 -32.79
CA GLU A 360 -10.32 -2.03 -34.15
C GLU A 360 -11.05 -0.70 -34.41
N MET A 361 -10.49 0.14 -35.27
CA MET A 361 -11.19 1.29 -35.83
C MET A 361 -11.77 0.92 -37.19
N GLU A 362 -12.98 1.40 -37.42
CA GLU A 362 -13.81 1.22 -38.61
C GLU A 362 -13.07 1.36 -39.96
N PRO A 363 -13.55 0.69 -41.02
CA PRO A 363 -12.87 0.68 -42.32
C PRO A 363 -12.97 2.04 -43.02
N GLY A 364 -11.84 2.72 -43.24
CA GLY A 364 -11.87 3.94 -44.06
C GLY A 364 -10.63 4.84 -44.17
N LEU A 365 -9.49 4.55 -43.53
CA LEU A 365 -8.30 5.41 -43.63
C LEU A 365 -7.09 4.61 -44.11
N THR A 366 -6.42 5.11 -45.17
CA THR A 366 -5.30 4.41 -45.79
C THR A 366 -3.96 4.95 -45.29
N ALA A 367 -2.90 4.13 -45.37
CA ALA A 367 -1.55 4.44 -44.90
C ALA A 367 -0.92 5.73 -45.49
N MET A 368 -1.50 6.32 -46.53
CA MET A 368 -1.07 7.59 -47.11
C MET A 368 -1.45 8.82 -46.26
N ASP A 369 -2.48 8.72 -45.41
CA ASP A 369 -2.93 9.86 -44.59
C ASP A 369 -2.04 10.07 -43.35
N LEU A 370 -1.41 9.01 -42.85
CA LEU A 370 -0.47 9.07 -41.72
C LEU A 370 0.92 9.60 -42.10
N ALA A 371 1.34 9.47 -43.37
CA ALA A 371 2.63 9.95 -43.85
C ALA A 371 2.73 11.48 -43.96
N LYS A 372 1.60 12.19 -43.95
CA LYS A 372 1.57 13.67 -43.97
C LYS A 372 1.69 14.30 -42.58
N ALA A 373 1.41 13.57 -41.50
CA ALA A 373 1.50 14.09 -40.14
C ALA A 373 2.92 14.06 -39.55
N SER A 374 3.86 13.30 -40.16
CA SER A 374 5.22 13.14 -39.64
C SER A 374 6.28 14.03 -40.30
N GLN A 375 5.88 15.02 -41.13
CA GLN A 375 6.79 15.94 -41.82
C GLN A 375 6.77 17.38 -41.28
N MET A 376 6.14 17.64 -40.14
CA MET A 376 6.20 18.95 -39.46
C MET A 376 6.75 18.80 -38.04
N ASP A 377 8.01 18.37 -37.89
CA ASP A 377 8.82 18.70 -36.70
C ASP A 377 10.30 18.29 -36.90
N ARG A 378 10.99 18.97 -37.83
CA ARG A 378 12.46 18.99 -37.88
C ARG A 378 12.94 20.33 -38.42
N SER A 379 12.99 21.32 -37.54
CA SER A 379 13.87 22.46 -37.66
C SER A 379 14.14 22.96 -36.24
N ASP A 380 15.31 22.60 -35.70
CA ASP A 380 16.16 23.47 -34.87
C ASP A 380 17.29 22.62 -34.23
N GLU A 381 18.33 22.38 -35.02
CA GLU A 381 19.70 22.27 -34.51
C GLU A 381 20.38 23.61 -34.80
N PHE A 382 20.94 24.29 -33.79
CA PHE A 382 22.24 24.96 -33.86
C PHE A 382 22.63 25.62 -32.52
N LEU A 383 23.78 25.19 -31.99
CA LEU A 383 24.87 25.95 -31.34
C LEU A 383 25.37 25.49 -29.95
N ASN A 384 26.65 25.11 -30.01
CA ASN A 384 27.77 25.38 -29.10
C ASN A 384 28.28 24.31 -28.12
N GLU A 385 29.41 23.75 -28.55
CA GLU A 385 30.56 23.26 -27.79
C GLU A 385 30.93 24.15 -26.59
N SER A 386 31.37 23.55 -25.48
CA SER A 386 32.79 23.53 -25.08
C SER A 386 33.01 23.18 -23.59
N CYS A 387 34.16 22.55 -23.35
CA CYS A 387 34.94 22.46 -22.11
C CYS A 387 34.64 21.35 -21.10
N GLY A 388 35.65 20.47 -20.91
CA GLY A 388 36.08 20.10 -19.56
C GLY A 388 36.47 18.64 -19.32
N GLU A 389 37.54 18.14 -19.95
CA GLU A 389 38.32 17.02 -19.40
C GLU A 389 38.90 17.40 -18.03
N VAL A 390 38.72 16.52 -17.02
CA VAL A 390 39.67 16.37 -15.91
C VAL A 390 39.88 14.88 -15.64
N ILE A 391 41.14 14.49 -15.81
CA ILE A 391 41.73 13.18 -15.51
C ILE A 391 42.21 13.14 -14.05
N SER A 392 42.36 11.91 -13.52
CA SER A 392 43.14 11.48 -12.34
C SER A 392 42.33 11.28 -11.04
N THR A 393 42.53 10.27 -10.17
CA THR A 393 43.51 9.17 -10.05
C THR A 393 43.09 8.21 -8.93
N SER A 394 43.58 6.96 -9.00
CA SER A 394 43.89 5.97 -7.93
C SER A 394 42.79 5.52 -6.94
N ALA A 395 42.42 4.24 -6.80
CA ALA A 395 43.19 3.03 -6.43
C ALA A 395 43.59 2.94 -4.93
N TYR A 396 43.00 1.94 -4.25
CA TYR A 396 43.46 1.17 -3.07
C TYR A 396 44.01 1.88 -1.81
N ALA A 397 43.42 1.57 -0.64
CA ALA A 397 44.17 1.16 0.56
C ALA A 397 43.25 0.56 1.65
N ASN A 398 43.72 -0.55 2.23
CA ASN A 398 43.19 -1.29 3.36
C ASN A 398 43.20 -0.47 4.68
N LEU A 399 42.18 -0.68 5.53
CA LEU A 399 42.30 -1.14 6.93
C LEU A 399 40.92 -1.46 7.51
#